data_AF-A0A7V6GCY2-F1
#
_entry.id   AF-A0A7V6GCY2-F1
#
_cell.length_a   1.000
_cell.length_b   1.000
_cell.length_c   1.000
_cell.angle_alpha   90.00
_cell.angle_beta   90.00
_cell.angle_gamma   90.00
#
_symmetry.space_group_name_H-M   'P 1'
#
loop_
_entity.id
_entity.type
_entity.pdbx_description
1 polymer ?
#
loop_
_entity_poly.entity_id
_entity_poly.type
_entity_poly.pdbx_seq_one_letter_code
_entity_poly.pdbx_strand_id
1 'polypeptide(L)'
;GRIGVLVEVNCETDFVAKTDEFRQLCRDIAMQIAASKPEYVSREDISPEVIAKEKEIIRAQALNEGKPEKVVDKMVEGRIEKFYKEVCLLEQPFIKDPDITVKDLITEKVSKIGENISVRRFVRYQVAEGIEKKSSDLAAEVQAMTQCKN
;
A
#
# COMPACT_ATOMS: atom_id res chain seq x y z
N GLY A 1 -12.27 -15.81 -2.34
CA GLY A 1 -11.23 -14.94 -1.74
C GLY A 1 -11.90 -13.72 -1.13
N ARG A 2 -11.28 -13.08 -0.13
CA ARG A 2 -11.80 -11.82 0.48
C ARG A 2 -11.18 -10.56 -0.12
N ILE A 3 -10.21 -10.69 -1.02
CA ILE A 3 -9.49 -9.57 -1.65
C ILE A 3 -9.53 -9.76 -3.17
N GLY A 4 -9.73 -8.69 -3.91
CA GLY A 4 -9.62 -8.63 -5.36
C GLY A 4 -8.80 -7.42 -5.79
N VAL A 5 -7.99 -7.56 -6.84
CA VAL A 5 -7.16 -6.47 -7.38
C VAL A 5 -7.35 -6.40 -8.89
N LEU A 6 -7.46 -5.18 -9.39
CA LEU A 6 -7.37 -4.86 -10.81
C LEU A 6 -6.21 -3.88 -11.01
N VAL A 7 -5.34 -4.12 -11.97
CA VAL A 7 -4.19 -3.25 -12.28
C VAL A 7 -4.07 -3.07 -13.79
N GLU A 8 -3.83 -1.83 -14.21
CA GLU A 8 -3.51 -1.46 -15.59
C GLU A 8 -1.99 -1.26 -15.70
N VAL A 9 -1.34 -2.13 -16.47
CA VAL A 9 0.09 -2.07 -16.77
C VAL A 9 0.24 -1.85 -18.27
N ASN A 10 0.92 -0.79 -18.66
CA ASN A 10 1.17 -0.42 -20.05
C ASN A 10 2.54 -0.93 -20.50
N CYS A 11 2.61 -1.37 -21.76
CA CYS A 11 3.84 -1.60 -22.53
C CYS A 11 3.68 -0.96 -23.92
N GLU A 12 4.74 -0.97 -24.73
CA GLU A 12 4.73 -0.28 -26.02
C GLU A 12 4.08 -1.11 -27.12
N THR A 13 4.34 -2.42 -27.16
CA THR A 13 3.82 -3.30 -28.21
C THR A 13 2.89 -4.40 -27.71
N ASP A 14 2.01 -4.87 -28.60
CA ASP A 14 1.10 -5.98 -28.32
C ASP A 14 1.83 -7.34 -28.28
N PHE A 15 3.02 -7.42 -28.88
CA PHE A 15 3.89 -8.58 -28.80
C PHE A 15 4.37 -8.81 -27.36
N VAL A 16 4.92 -7.78 -26.73
CA VAL A 16 5.36 -7.84 -25.33
C VAL A 16 4.20 -8.12 -24.38
N ALA A 17 3.03 -7.50 -24.60
CA ALA A 17 1.83 -7.72 -23.79
C ALA A 17 1.41 -9.21 -23.68
N LYS A 18 1.75 -10.02 -24.69
CA LYS A 18 1.40 -11.44 -24.78
C LYS A 18 2.46 -12.38 -24.21
N THR A 19 3.68 -11.89 -23.95
CA THR A 19 4.79 -12.69 -23.41
C THR A 19 4.51 -13.19 -21.99
N ASP A 20 5.08 -14.34 -21.64
CA ASP A 20 4.93 -14.89 -20.29
C ASP A 20 5.67 -14.04 -19.25
N GLU A 21 6.80 -13.41 -19.61
CA GLU A 21 7.50 -12.48 -18.72
C GLU A 21 6.64 -11.28 -18.32
N PHE A 22 5.98 -10.62 -19.30
CA PHE A 22 5.12 -9.47 -19.02
C PHE A 22 3.89 -9.87 -18.21
N ARG A 23 3.27 -11.01 -18.56
CA ARG A 23 2.11 -11.55 -17.82
C ARG A 23 2.50 -11.92 -16.39
N GLN A 24 3.71 -12.45 -16.17
CA GLN A 24 4.21 -12.74 -14.83
C GLN A 24 4.43 -11.46 -14.02
N LEU A 25 5.02 -10.42 -14.62
CA LEU A 25 5.16 -9.10 -13.98
C LEU A 25 3.81 -8.53 -13.54
N CYS A 26 2.79 -8.58 -14.41
CA CYS A 26 1.44 -8.11 -14.07
C CYS A 26 0.83 -8.86 -12.89
N ARG A 27 1.01 -10.20 -12.83
CA ARG A 27 0.55 -11.01 -11.69
C ARG A 27 1.27 -10.66 -10.41
N ASP A 28 2.58 -10.42 -10.49
CA ASP A 28 3.42 -10.10 -9.34
C ASP A 28 3.06 -8.73 -8.76
N ILE A 29 2.83 -7.74 -9.62
CA ILE A 29 2.33 -6.42 -9.22
C ILE A 29 0.93 -6.54 -8.60
N ALA A 30 0.01 -7.31 -9.19
CA ALA A 30 -1.32 -7.50 -8.63
C ALA A 30 -1.26 -8.16 -7.24
N MET A 31 -0.37 -9.12 -7.03
CA MET A 31 -0.16 -9.78 -5.75
C MET A 31 0.48 -8.85 -4.72
N GLN A 32 1.45 -8.03 -5.13
CA GLN A 32 2.03 -6.95 -4.31
C GLN A 32 0.93 -6.03 -3.78
N ILE A 33 0.06 -5.51 -4.67
CA ILE A 33 -1.03 -4.61 -4.30
C ILE A 33 -1.99 -5.31 -3.32
N ALA A 34 -2.33 -6.59 -3.57
CA ALA A 34 -3.23 -7.35 -2.71
C ALA A 34 -2.71 -7.45 -1.27
N ALA A 35 -1.39 -7.68 -1.12
CA ALA A 35 -0.72 -7.88 0.15
C ALA A 35 -0.39 -6.57 0.88
N SER A 36 0.22 -5.60 0.18
CA SER A 36 0.83 -4.41 0.77
C SER A 36 -0.13 -3.22 0.89
N LYS A 37 -1.30 -3.28 0.23
CA LYS A 37 -2.35 -2.25 0.28
C LYS A 37 -1.86 -0.80 -0.01
N PRO A 38 -1.09 -0.57 -1.08
CA PRO A 38 -0.74 0.80 -1.47
C PRO A 38 -2.01 1.61 -1.77
N GLU A 39 -1.94 2.92 -1.53
CA GLU A 39 -2.99 3.89 -1.87
C GLU A 39 -2.68 4.63 -3.17
N TYR A 40 -1.40 4.79 -3.49
CA TYR A 40 -0.90 5.54 -4.65
C TYR A 40 0.02 4.67 -5.51
N VAL A 41 0.17 5.01 -6.80
CA VAL A 41 1.15 4.33 -7.65
C VAL A 41 2.55 4.88 -7.32
N SER A 42 2.71 6.20 -7.35
CA SER A 42 3.98 6.88 -7.11
C SER A 42 3.85 8.07 -6.16
N ARG A 43 4.98 8.69 -5.81
CA ARG A 43 5.02 9.86 -4.91
C ARG A 43 4.31 11.06 -5.52
N GLU A 44 4.34 11.17 -6.84
CA GLU A 44 3.77 12.28 -7.62
C GLU A 44 2.24 12.25 -7.62
N ASP A 45 1.62 11.10 -7.35
CA ASP A 45 0.17 10.97 -7.26
C ASP A 45 -0.39 11.53 -5.94
N ILE A 46 0.48 11.84 -4.96
CA ILE A 46 0.05 12.33 -3.66
C ILE A 46 -0.11 13.85 -3.73
N SER A 47 -1.29 14.33 -3.30
CA SER A 47 -1.56 15.76 -3.20
C SER A 47 -0.56 16.46 -2.25
N PRO A 48 -0.05 17.65 -2.61
CA PRO A 48 0.82 18.44 -1.74
C PRO A 48 0.19 18.73 -0.37
N GLU A 49 -1.14 18.84 -0.30
CA GLU A 49 -1.87 19.08 0.95
C GLU A 49 -1.80 17.90 1.90
N VAL A 50 -1.87 16.67 1.38
CA VAL A 50 -1.72 15.44 2.18
C VAL A 50 -0.33 15.38 2.79
N ILE A 51 0.71 15.66 2.00
CA ILE A 51 2.09 15.69 2.48
C ILE A 51 2.32 16.81 3.49
N ALA A 52 1.78 18.00 3.26
CA ALA A 52 1.90 19.12 4.20
C ALA A 52 1.25 18.77 5.55
N LYS A 53 0.03 18.23 5.52
CA LYS A 53 -0.69 17.79 6.72
C LYS A 53 0.06 16.69 7.47
N GLU A 54 0.57 15.70 6.76
CA GLU A 54 1.34 14.60 7.38
C GLU A 54 2.62 15.12 8.04
N LYS A 55 3.34 16.04 7.37
CA LYS A 55 4.52 16.72 7.94
C LYS A 55 4.18 17.50 9.21
N GLU A 56 3.08 18.24 9.22
CA GLU A 56 2.64 18.99 10.39
C GLU A 56 2.31 18.07 11.57
N ILE A 57 1.59 16.97 11.32
CA ILE A 57 1.25 15.96 12.34
C ILE A 57 2.54 15.38 12.94
N ILE A 58 3.47 14.96 12.10
CA ILE A 58 4.74 14.36 12.55
C ILE A 58 5.57 15.38 13.34
N ARG A 59 5.66 16.63 12.85
CA ARG A 59 6.41 17.70 13.51
C ARG A 59 5.81 18.00 14.89
N ALA A 60 4.49 18.13 14.98
CA ALA A 60 3.78 18.35 16.24
C ALA A 60 4.02 17.21 17.23
N GLN A 61 3.97 15.95 16.78
CA GLN A 61 4.28 14.79 17.61
C GLN A 61 5.72 14.85 18.14
N ALA A 62 6.70 15.13 17.29
CA ALA A 62 8.10 15.17 17.70
C ALA A 62 8.43 16.33 18.66
N LEU A 63 7.76 17.49 18.51
CA LEU A 63 7.86 18.61 19.45
C LEU A 63 7.22 18.27 20.80
N ASN A 64 6.06 17.61 20.80
CA ASN A 64 5.41 17.15 22.03
C ASN A 64 6.24 16.09 22.78
N GLU A 65 7.05 15.31 22.06
CA GLU A 65 8.04 14.39 22.63
C GLU A 65 9.27 15.12 23.24
N GLY A 66 9.33 16.47 23.20
CA GLY A 66 10.38 17.27 23.82
C GLY A 66 11.72 17.26 23.09
N LYS A 67 11.73 16.92 21.78
CA LYS A 67 12.96 16.78 21.01
C LYS A 67 13.46 18.14 20.49
N PRO A 68 14.79 18.37 20.42
CA PRO A 68 15.36 19.59 19.84
C PRO A 68 14.98 19.76 18.36
N GLU A 69 14.79 21.00 17.89
CA GLU A 69 14.33 21.30 16.52
C GLU A 69 15.13 20.60 15.41
N LYS A 70 16.46 20.58 15.52
CA LYS A 70 17.34 19.89 14.55
C LYS A 70 17.09 18.38 14.46
N VAL A 71 16.63 17.77 15.55
CA VAL A 71 16.26 16.34 15.59
C VAL A 71 14.86 16.15 15.02
N VAL A 72 13.95 17.09 15.27
CA VAL A 72 12.58 17.09 14.73
C VAL A 72 12.61 17.11 13.21
N ASP A 73 13.39 17.98 12.57
CA ASP A 73 13.43 18.07 11.11
C ASP A 73 13.90 16.75 10.46
N LYS A 74 14.99 16.16 10.99
CA LYS A 74 15.47 14.85 10.53
C LYS A 74 14.46 13.73 10.76
N MET A 75 13.71 13.79 11.86
CA MET A 75 12.66 12.82 12.15
C MET A 75 11.48 12.95 11.18
N VAL A 76 11.09 14.18 10.83
CA VAL A 76 10.03 14.44 9.86
C VAL A 76 10.42 13.85 8.51
N GLU A 77 11.64 14.11 8.04
CA GLU A 77 12.15 13.55 6.78
C GLU A 77 12.11 12.01 6.79
N GLY A 78 12.63 11.37 7.83
CA GLY A 78 12.64 9.91 7.94
C GLY A 78 11.25 9.29 8.02
N ARG A 79 10.30 9.92 8.72
CA ARG A 79 8.92 9.44 8.82
C ARG A 79 8.15 9.66 7.52
N ILE A 80 8.39 10.76 6.80
CA ILE A 80 7.82 10.97 5.46
C ILE A 80 8.37 9.96 4.46
N GLU A 81 9.65 9.63 4.52
CA GLU A 81 10.21 8.58 3.68
C GLU A 81 9.57 7.21 3.98
N LYS A 82 9.32 6.92 5.26
CA LYS A 82 8.57 5.73 5.66
C LYS A 82 7.13 5.77 5.13
N PHE A 83 6.45 6.91 5.22
CA PHE A 83 5.10 7.09 4.70
C PHE A 83 5.04 6.74 3.21
N TYR A 84 5.97 7.25 2.38
CA TYR A 84 6.03 6.87 0.97
C TYR A 84 6.19 5.37 0.74
N LYS A 85 7.05 4.70 1.52
CA LYS A 85 7.25 3.24 1.43
C LYS A 85 6.03 2.44 1.84
N GLU A 86 5.13 3.01 2.65
CA GLU A 86 3.88 2.34 3.05
C GLU A 86 2.77 2.57 2.02
N VAL A 87 2.61 3.81 1.53
CA VAL A 87 1.44 4.18 0.72
C VAL A 87 1.67 4.13 -0.79
N CYS A 88 2.91 4.23 -1.29
CA CYS A 88 3.22 4.24 -2.72
C CYS A 88 3.68 2.86 -3.20
N LEU A 89 2.99 2.29 -4.19
CA LEU A 89 3.33 0.98 -4.77
C LEU A 89 4.78 0.90 -5.24
N LEU A 90 5.27 1.92 -5.97
CA LEU A 90 6.62 1.89 -6.56
C LEU A 90 7.75 1.95 -5.52
N GLU A 91 7.49 2.52 -4.34
CA GLU A 91 8.47 2.68 -3.26
C GLU A 91 8.51 1.48 -2.31
N GLN A 92 7.52 0.59 -2.41
CA GLN A 92 7.41 -0.58 -1.55
C GLN A 92 8.52 -1.60 -1.87
N PRO A 93 9.05 -2.29 -0.84
CA PRO A 93 9.85 -3.49 -1.06
C PRO A 93 8.99 -4.56 -1.73
N PHE A 94 9.59 -5.31 -2.65
CA PHE A 94 8.88 -6.33 -3.39
C PHE A 94 8.65 -7.58 -2.51
N ILE A 95 7.41 -8.06 -2.44
CA ILE A 95 7.02 -9.15 -1.53
C ILE A 95 7.78 -10.47 -1.74
N LYS A 96 8.28 -10.73 -2.95
CA LYS A 96 9.07 -11.95 -3.23
C LYS A 96 10.57 -11.76 -3.02
N ASP A 97 11.02 -10.51 -3.08
CA ASP A 97 12.42 -10.12 -2.93
C ASP A 97 12.48 -8.75 -2.25
N PRO A 98 12.51 -8.71 -0.91
CA PRO A 98 12.48 -7.46 -0.15
C PRO A 98 13.72 -6.58 -0.32
N ASP A 99 14.79 -7.08 -0.95
CA ASP A 99 16.02 -6.32 -1.18
C ASP A 99 15.86 -5.30 -2.31
N ILE A 100 14.85 -5.47 -3.17
CA ILE A 100 14.53 -4.55 -4.26
C ILE A 100 13.15 -3.93 -4.09
N THR A 101 12.96 -2.74 -4.63
CA THR A 101 11.63 -2.12 -4.69
C THR A 101 10.84 -2.60 -5.90
N VAL A 102 9.53 -2.35 -5.89
CA VAL A 102 8.67 -2.60 -7.07
C VAL A 102 9.15 -1.78 -8.28
N LYS A 103 9.65 -0.56 -8.06
CA LYS A 103 10.26 0.26 -9.11
C LYS A 103 11.51 -0.38 -9.71
N ASP A 104 12.37 -0.95 -8.88
CA ASP A 104 13.58 -1.64 -9.34
C ASP A 104 13.21 -2.89 -10.15
N LEU A 105 12.24 -3.67 -9.68
CA LEU A 105 11.69 -4.81 -10.41
C LEU A 105 11.20 -4.40 -11.81
N ILE A 106 10.40 -3.33 -11.91
CA ILE A 106 9.91 -2.84 -13.20
C ILE A 106 11.09 -2.41 -14.08
N THR A 107 12.06 -1.68 -13.53
CA THR A 107 13.24 -1.21 -14.25
C THR A 107 14.10 -2.37 -14.79
N GLU A 108 14.26 -3.44 -14.00
CA GLU A 108 14.92 -4.67 -14.43
C GLU A 108 14.17 -5.32 -15.61
N LYS A 109 12.83 -5.41 -15.54
CA LYS A 109 12.03 -5.96 -16.63
C LYS A 109 12.06 -5.10 -17.88
N VAL A 110 12.03 -3.78 -17.75
CA VAL A 110 12.22 -2.83 -18.87
C VAL A 110 13.56 -3.09 -19.55
N SER A 111 14.64 -3.23 -18.78
CA SER A 111 15.98 -3.49 -19.32
C SER A 111 16.08 -4.85 -20.02
N LYS A 112 15.40 -5.88 -19.50
CA LYS A 112 15.41 -7.22 -20.08
C LYS A 112 14.55 -7.34 -21.34
N ILE A 113 13.39 -6.70 -21.36
CA ILE A 113 12.41 -6.77 -22.46
C ILE A 113 12.78 -5.78 -23.57
N GLY A 114 13.40 -4.65 -23.21
CA GLY A 114 13.75 -3.58 -24.15
C GLY A 114 12.60 -2.65 -24.50
N GLU A 115 11.52 -2.64 -23.70
CA GLU A 115 10.36 -1.75 -23.85
C GLU A 115 10.05 -1.06 -22.54
N ASN A 116 9.54 0.17 -22.61
CA ASN A 116 9.05 0.87 -21.43
C ASN A 116 7.79 0.21 -20.86
N ILE A 117 7.79 0.00 -19.54
CA ILE A 117 6.68 -0.60 -18.80
C ILE A 117 6.31 0.35 -17.66
N SER A 118 5.03 0.64 -17.53
CA SER A 118 4.52 1.52 -16.47
C SER A 118 3.22 1.00 -15.88
N VAL A 119 3.06 1.18 -14.56
CA VAL A 119 1.78 0.98 -13.88
C VAL A 119 1.00 2.27 -13.98
N ARG A 120 -0.20 2.23 -14.57
CA ARG A 120 -1.02 3.44 -14.74
C ARG A 120 -1.94 3.69 -13.55
N ARG A 121 -2.63 2.63 -13.11
CA ARG A 121 -3.59 2.68 -12.01
C ARG A 121 -3.88 1.28 -11.51
N PHE A 122 -4.35 1.20 -10.28
CA PHE A 122 -4.89 -0.02 -9.71
C PHE A 122 -6.12 0.27 -8.86
N VAL A 123 -6.89 -0.78 -8.59
CA VAL A 123 -7.95 -0.77 -7.58
C VAL A 123 -7.82 -2.06 -6.78
N ARG A 124 -7.92 -1.92 -5.46
CA ARG A 124 -7.93 -3.04 -4.52
C ARG A 124 -9.27 -3.03 -3.78
N TYR A 125 -9.95 -4.16 -3.78
CA TYR A 125 -11.17 -4.40 -3.03
C TYR A 125 -10.91 -5.40 -1.92
N GLN A 126 -11.39 -5.11 -0.71
CA GLN A 126 -11.41 -6.07 0.39
C GLN A 126 -12.84 -6.21 0.96
N VAL A 127 -13.34 -7.44 1.04
CA VAL A 127 -14.66 -7.76 1.59
C VAL A 127 -14.69 -7.34 3.07
N ALA A 128 -15.74 -6.62 3.45
CA ALA A 128 -15.97 -6.07 4.78
C ALA A 128 -14.96 -5.00 5.24
N GLU A 129 -14.26 -4.36 4.31
CA GLU A 129 -13.49 -3.15 4.60
C GLU A 129 -14.43 -2.05 5.10
N GLY A 130 -14.13 -1.50 6.29
CA GLY A 130 -14.95 -0.47 6.94
C GLY A 130 -16.23 -0.95 7.65
N ILE A 131 -16.50 -2.27 7.72
CA ILE A 131 -17.64 -2.80 8.49
C ILE A 131 -17.18 -3.10 9.91
N GLU A 132 -17.68 -2.35 10.90
CA GLU A 132 -17.57 -2.75 12.29
C GLU A 132 -18.34 -4.06 12.51
N LYS A 133 -17.62 -5.15 12.73
CA LYS A 133 -18.25 -6.39 13.19
C LYS A 133 -18.88 -6.10 14.55
N LYS A 134 -20.21 -6.14 14.63
CA LYS A 134 -20.90 -6.34 15.90
C LYS A 134 -20.39 -7.65 16.51
N SER A 135 -19.55 -7.53 17.53
CA SER A 135 -19.19 -8.61 18.43
C SER A 135 -20.41 -8.88 19.32
N SER A 136 -21.36 -9.68 18.86
CA SER A 136 -22.39 -10.23 19.75
C SER A 136 -21.71 -11.29 20.60
N ASP A 137 -21.47 -10.95 21.87
CA ASP A 137 -21.00 -11.92 22.85
C ASP A 137 -22.17 -12.87 23.19
N LEU A 138 -22.31 -13.92 22.37
CA LEU A 138 -23.38 -14.91 22.49
C LEU A 138 -23.44 -15.52 23.90
N ALA A 139 -22.32 -15.55 24.64
CA ALA A 139 -22.28 -16.05 26.00
C ALA A 139 -23.06 -15.14 26.97
N ALA A 140 -22.95 -13.82 26.82
CA ALA A 140 -23.68 -12.85 27.63
C ALA A 140 -25.20 -12.87 27.33
N GLU A 141 -25.58 -13.03 26.07
CA GLU A 141 -26.99 -13.13 25.65
C GLU A 141 -27.66 -14.42 26.20
N VAL A 142 -26.94 -15.55 26.21
CA VAL A 142 -27.45 -16.82 26.77
C VAL A 142 -27.58 -16.74 28.29
N GLN A 143 -26.65 -16.10 29.00
CA GLN A 143 -26.74 -15.91 30.44
C GLN A 143 -27.92 -15.01 30.83
N ALA A 144 -28.16 -13.92 30.09
CA ALA A 144 -29.30 -13.04 30.31
C ALA A 144 -30.66 -13.74 30.08
N MET A 145 -30.74 -14.63 29.08
CA MET A 145 -31.97 -15.41 28.82
C MET A 145 -32.24 -16.51 29.86
N THR A 146 -31.21 -16.97 30.57
CA THR A 146 -31.36 -18.03 31.59
C THR A 146 -31.78 -17.47 32.95
N GLN A 147 -31.44 -16.21 33.27
CA GLN A 147 -31.79 -15.55 34.53
C GLN A 147 -33.25 -15.05 34.59
N CYS A 148 -33.91 -14.81 33.46
CA CYS A 148 -35.33 -14.40 33.42
C CYS A 148 -36.34 -15.55 33.56
N LYS A 149 -35.90 -16.80 33.76
CA LYS A 149 -36.77 -17.99 33.85
C LYS A 149 -36.90 -18.60 35.26
N ASN A 150 -36.36 -17.96 36.30
CA ASN A 150 -36.52 -18.39 37.70
C ASN A 150 -37.29 -17.34 38.52
#